data_AF-A0A2N2YY19-F1
#
_entry.id   AF-A0A2N2YY19-F1
#
_cell.length_a   1.000
_cell.length_b   1.000
_cell.length_c   1.000
_cell.angle_alpha   90.00
_cell.angle_beta   90.00
_cell.angle_gamma   90.00
#
_symmetry.space_group_name_H-M   'P 1'
#
loop_
_entity.id
_entity.type
_entity.pdbx_description
1 polymer ?
#
loop_
_entity_poly.entity_id
_entity_poly.type
_entity_poly.pdbx_seq_one_letter_code
_entity_poly.pdbx_strand_id
1 'polypeptide(L)'
;MKSFISALLLSFSLFYCQNLIAQLPKIPKYGKDIENDLKMNTCAMDSSAHAVVLFDNGSSIIKYNTQQGGFYVEINRHTRIKILDKDGLEYANISIPIYRSSNLEEQLGSFKAVTYNLKDGKIEKV
;
A
#
# COMPACT_ATOMS: atom_id res chain seq x y z
N MET A 1 46.34 -23.97 -17.73
CA MET A 1 44.92 -24.31 -18.02
C MET A 1 44.06 -24.41 -16.75
N LYS A 2 44.46 -25.18 -15.71
CA LYS A 2 43.71 -25.30 -14.46
C LYS A 2 43.47 -23.98 -13.70
N SER A 3 44.47 -23.09 -13.64
CA SER A 3 44.31 -21.77 -12.98
C SER A 3 43.41 -20.80 -13.74
N PHE A 4 43.29 -20.97 -15.06
CA PHE A 4 42.43 -20.14 -15.90
C PHE A 4 40.97 -20.56 -15.76
N ILE A 5 40.73 -21.88 -15.68
CA ILE A 5 39.41 -22.47 -15.41
C ILE A 5 38.94 -22.11 -13.99
N SER A 6 39.83 -22.11 -12.98
CA SER A 6 39.46 -21.69 -11.63
C SER A 6 39.13 -20.20 -11.55
N ALA A 7 39.85 -19.35 -12.28
CA ALA A 7 39.56 -17.91 -12.36
C ALA A 7 38.21 -17.62 -13.03
N LEU A 8 37.86 -18.38 -14.08
CA LEU A 8 36.57 -18.27 -14.78
C LEU A 8 35.40 -18.73 -13.90
N LEU A 9 35.57 -19.83 -13.14
CA LEU A 9 34.55 -20.31 -12.19
C LEU A 9 34.35 -19.35 -11.03
N LEU A 10 35.42 -18.72 -10.53
CA LEU A 10 35.34 -17.72 -9.47
C LEU A 10 34.58 -16.46 -9.93
N SER A 11 34.81 -15.99 -11.17
CA SER A 11 34.09 -14.84 -11.73
C SER A 11 32.62 -15.13 -11.98
N PHE A 12 32.27 -16.36 -12.38
CA PHE A 12 30.88 -16.78 -12.53
C PHE A 12 30.14 -16.84 -11.18
N SER A 13 30.82 -17.25 -10.09
CA SER A 13 30.24 -17.25 -8.74
C SER A 13 29.98 -15.84 -8.19
N LEU A 14 30.82 -14.86 -8.56
CA LEU A 14 30.67 -13.45 -8.16
C LEU A 14 29.50 -12.76 -8.87
N PHE A 15 29.07 -13.24 -10.04
CA PHE A 15 27.89 -12.72 -10.75
C PHE A 15 26.56 -13.19 -10.16
N TYR A 16 26.54 -14.34 -9.47
CA TYR A 16 25.31 -14.89 -8.88
C TYR A 16 24.85 -14.16 -7.60
N CYS A 17 25.72 -13.38 -6.95
CA CYS A 17 25.41 -12.70 -5.68
C CYS A 17 24.63 -11.37 -5.83
N GLN A 18 24.25 -10.95 -7.04
CA GLN A 18 23.60 -9.65 -7.25
C GLN A 18 22.07 -9.62 -7.10
N ASN A 19 21.43 -10.74 -6.73
CA ASN A 19 19.98 -10.75 -6.50
C ASN A 19 19.63 -10.29 -5.08
N LEU A 20 19.96 -9.05 -4.73
CA LEU A 20 19.40 -8.36 -3.57
C LEU A 20 18.04 -7.77 -3.97
N ILE A 21 16.96 -8.50 -3.68
CA ILE A 21 15.60 -7.97 -3.80
C ILE A 21 15.33 -7.11 -2.56
N ALA A 22 15.71 -5.83 -2.63
CA ALA A 22 15.39 -4.83 -1.60
C ALA A 22 14.27 -3.87 -2.05
N GLN A 23 13.40 -4.31 -2.96
CA GLN A 23 12.32 -3.47 -3.46
C GLN A 23 11.16 -3.49 -2.47
N LEU A 24 10.80 -2.30 -1.97
CA LEU A 24 9.54 -2.10 -1.25
C LEU A 24 8.38 -2.67 -2.09
N PRO A 25 7.38 -3.29 -1.47
CA PRO A 25 6.22 -3.81 -2.19
C PRO A 25 5.64 -2.72 -3.09
N LYS A 26 5.47 -3.03 -4.38
CA LYS A 26 4.85 -2.09 -5.31
C LYS A 26 3.40 -1.87 -4.88
N ILE A 27 3.10 -0.66 -4.40
CA ILE A 27 1.73 -0.28 -4.03
C ILE A 27 0.88 -0.16 -5.31
N PRO A 28 -0.18 -0.96 -5.47
CA PRO A 28 -1.04 -0.87 -6.64
C PRO A 28 -1.69 0.50 -6.75
N LYS A 29 -2.00 0.92 -7.99
CA LYS A 29 -2.86 2.10 -8.20
C LYS A 29 -4.25 1.82 -7.64
N TYR A 30 -4.99 2.88 -7.31
CA TYR A 30 -6.36 2.77 -6.81
C TYR A 30 -7.23 1.87 -7.72
N GLY A 31 -7.88 0.88 -7.12
CA GLY A 31 -8.75 -0.07 -7.82
C GLY A 31 -8.06 -1.07 -8.77
N LYS A 32 -6.73 -1.24 -8.67
CA LYS A 32 -5.95 -2.23 -9.44
C LYS A 32 -5.48 -3.40 -8.59
N ASP A 33 -5.23 -4.52 -9.26
CA ASP A 33 -4.64 -5.73 -8.70
C ASP A 33 -5.38 -6.22 -7.45
N ILE A 34 -6.72 -6.25 -7.50
CA ILE A 34 -7.61 -6.59 -6.37
C ILE A 34 -8.02 -8.07 -6.34
N GLU A 35 -7.84 -8.81 -7.43
CA GLU A 35 -8.40 -10.17 -7.56
C GLU A 35 -7.78 -11.15 -6.55
N ASN A 36 -6.45 -11.12 -6.39
CA ASN A 36 -5.75 -11.97 -5.44
C ASN A 36 -6.13 -11.63 -4.00
N ASP A 37 -6.24 -10.34 -3.68
CA ASP A 37 -6.68 -9.84 -2.38
C ASP A 37 -8.10 -10.31 -2.04
N LEU A 38 -9.00 -10.34 -3.03
CA LEU A 38 -10.36 -10.81 -2.85
C LEU A 38 -10.44 -12.33 -2.59
N LYS A 39 -9.54 -13.12 -3.18
CA LYS A 39 -9.46 -14.57 -2.97
C LYS A 39 -8.79 -14.98 -1.65
N MET A 40 -8.13 -14.05 -0.97
CA MET A 40 -7.56 -14.27 0.36
C MET A 40 -8.69 -14.51 1.37
N ASN A 41 -8.63 -15.65 2.08
CA ASN A 41 -9.65 -16.02 3.07
C ASN A 41 -9.10 -16.08 4.51
N THR A 42 -7.78 -16.09 4.69
CA THR A 42 -7.13 -16.09 6.00
C THR A 42 -5.86 -15.25 5.96
N CYS A 43 -5.44 -14.74 7.11
CA CYS A 43 -4.14 -14.08 7.27
C CYS A 43 -3.08 -15.11 7.68
N ALA A 44 -1.97 -15.19 6.95
CA ALA A 44 -0.89 -16.14 7.25
C ALA A 44 -0.14 -15.78 8.56
N MET A 45 -0.11 -14.50 8.92
CA MET A 45 0.55 -14.03 10.16
C MET A 45 -0.28 -14.35 11.40
N ASP A 46 -1.61 -14.32 11.28
CA ASP A 46 -2.54 -14.61 12.36
C ASP A 46 -3.84 -15.18 11.77
N SER A 47 -4.04 -16.49 11.91
CA SER A 47 -5.24 -17.15 11.37
C SER A 47 -6.53 -16.75 12.07
N SER A 48 -6.46 -16.09 13.23
CA SER A 48 -7.62 -15.59 13.98
C SER A 48 -8.02 -14.16 13.61
N ALA A 49 -7.24 -13.48 12.76
CA ALA A 49 -7.53 -12.11 12.37
C ALA A 49 -8.83 -12.02 11.55
N HIS A 50 -9.69 -11.07 11.91
CA HIS A 50 -10.96 -10.78 11.22
C HIS A 50 -10.82 -9.79 10.05
N ALA A 51 -9.72 -9.03 10.02
CA ALA A 51 -9.37 -8.11 8.94
C ALA A 51 -7.85 -7.95 8.83
N VAL A 52 -7.37 -7.51 7.66
CA VAL A 52 -5.94 -7.31 7.36
C VAL A 52 -5.72 -6.00 6.62
N VAL A 53 -4.82 -5.17 7.11
CA VAL A 53 -4.31 -4.03 6.34
C VAL A 53 -3.29 -4.56 5.32
N LEU A 54 -3.70 -4.66 4.05
CA LEU A 54 -2.84 -5.16 2.97
C LEU A 54 -1.72 -4.16 2.66
N PHE A 55 -2.06 -2.88 2.70
CA PHE A 55 -1.08 -1.79 2.72
C PHE A 55 -1.70 -0.52 3.28
N ASP A 56 -0.84 0.32 3.83
CA ASP A 56 -1.14 1.69 4.22
C ASP A 56 0.03 2.58 3.81
N ASN A 57 -0.12 3.27 2.68
CA ASN A 57 0.96 4.04 2.06
C ASN A 57 0.63 5.53 2.09
N GLY A 58 1.48 6.31 2.75
CA GLY A 58 1.39 7.76 2.83
C GLY A 58 2.56 8.46 2.12
N SER A 59 2.30 9.63 1.54
CA SER A 59 3.34 10.57 1.10
C SER A 59 3.01 11.99 1.55
N SER A 60 4.04 12.80 1.77
CA SER A 60 3.91 14.20 2.17
C SER A 60 4.82 15.06 1.32
N ILE A 61 4.29 16.15 0.77
CA ILE A 61 5.01 17.05 -0.13
C ILE A 61 4.78 18.48 0.35
N ILE A 62 5.86 19.25 0.51
CA ILE A 62 5.76 20.68 0.78
C ILE A 62 5.50 21.39 -0.55
N LYS A 63 4.43 22.17 -0.61
CA LYS A 63 4.03 22.98 -1.76
C LYS A 63 3.93 24.44 -1.37
N TYR A 64 4.09 25.33 -2.34
CA TYR A 64 3.92 26.77 -2.15
C TYR A 64 2.62 27.23 -2.81
N ASN A 65 1.74 27.88 -2.04
CA ASN A 65 0.51 28.45 -2.55
C ASN A 65 0.79 29.86 -3.10
N THR A 66 0.80 30.00 -4.42
CA THR A 66 1.07 31.28 -5.08
C THR A 66 -0.06 32.30 -4.94
N GLN A 67 -1.29 31.86 -4.65
CA GLN A 67 -2.45 32.75 -4.52
C GLN A 67 -2.57 33.35 -3.11
N GLN A 68 -2.37 32.53 -2.07
CA GLN A 68 -2.47 32.96 -0.68
C GLN A 68 -1.12 33.42 -0.10
N GLY A 69 -0.02 33.02 -0.72
CA GLY A 69 1.33 33.19 -0.19
C GLY A 69 1.60 32.22 0.97
N GLY A 70 2.69 31.46 0.88
CA GLY A 70 3.14 30.57 1.94
C GLY A 70 3.22 29.10 1.56
N PHE A 71 3.85 28.32 2.44
CA PHE A 71 4.02 26.88 2.27
C PHE A 71 2.90 26.11 2.96
N TYR A 72 2.51 24.99 2.37
CA TYR A 72 1.61 24.01 2.96
C TYR A 72 2.12 22.60 2.70
N VAL A 73 1.68 21.65 3.52
CA VAL A 73 1.99 20.23 3.35
C VAL A 73 0.80 19.56 2.70
N GLU A 74 1.01 18.91 1.56
CA GLU A 74 0.03 18.02 0.95
C GLU A 74 0.32 16.58 1.36
N ILE A 75 -0.64 15.96 2.04
CA ILE A 75 -0.58 14.57 2.48
C ILE A 75 -1.49 13.73 1.58
N ASN A 76 -0.93 12.68 0.99
CA ASN A 76 -1.69 11.68 0.23
C ASN A 76 -1.58 10.33 0.95
N ARG A 77 -2.70 9.66 1.21
CA ARG A 77 -2.74 8.34 1.84
C ARG A 77 -3.59 7.38 1.01
N HIS A 78 -3.08 6.18 0.77
CA HIS A 78 -3.77 5.10 0.09
C HIS A 78 -3.69 3.85 0.95
N THR A 79 -4.85 3.40 1.42
CA THR A 79 -4.97 2.26 2.32
C THR A 79 -5.89 1.23 1.70
N ARG A 80 -5.57 -0.06 1.87
CA ARG A 80 -6.44 -1.17 1.48
C ARG A 80 -6.56 -2.13 2.65
N ILE A 81 -7.79 -2.40 3.04
CA ILE A 81 -8.12 -3.30 4.13
C ILE A 81 -8.92 -4.47 3.53
N LYS A 82 -8.48 -5.69 3.81
CA LYS A 82 -9.20 -6.91 3.52
C LYS A 82 -10.02 -7.29 4.74
N ILE A 83 -11.33 -7.29 4.59
CA ILE A 83 -12.24 -7.86 5.59
C ILE A 83 -12.35 -9.36 5.30
N LEU A 84 -12.12 -10.20 6.31
CA LEU A 84 -12.12 -11.65 6.17
C LEU A 84 -13.47 -12.25 6.58
N ASP A 85 -14.12 -11.68 7.60
CA ASP A 85 -15.43 -12.11 8.08
C ASP A 85 -16.26 -10.93 8.63
N LYS A 86 -17.42 -11.24 9.22
CA LYS A 86 -18.36 -10.24 9.72
C LYS A 86 -17.83 -9.47 10.94
N ASP A 87 -16.98 -10.09 11.74
CA ASP A 87 -16.45 -9.47 12.95
C ASP A 87 -15.41 -8.40 12.60
N GLY A 88 -14.82 -8.48 11.40
CA GLY A 88 -13.93 -7.46 10.87
C GLY A 88 -14.61 -6.21 10.30
N LEU A 89 -15.94 -6.16 10.20
CA LEU A 89 -16.64 -5.04 9.54
C LEU A 89 -16.40 -3.68 10.21
N GLU A 90 -16.05 -3.64 11.50
CA GLU A 90 -15.73 -2.39 12.18
C GLU A 90 -14.53 -1.66 11.56
N TYR A 91 -13.57 -2.41 10.98
CA TYR A 91 -12.40 -1.84 10.32
C TYR A 91 -12.72 -1.17 8.97
N ALA A 92 -13.94 -1.33 8.45
CA ALA A 92 -14.43 -0.58 7.30
C ALA A 92 -14.89 0.85 7.67
N ASN A 93 -15.07 1.15 8.96
CA ASN A 93 -15.39 2.49 9.42
C ASN A 93 -14.11 3.33 9.53
N ILE A 94 -13.90 4.23 8.59
CA ILE A 94 -12.70 5.08 8.53
C ILE A 94 -13.01 6.48 9.07
N SER A 95 -12.23 6.92 10.06
CA SER A 95 -12.24 8.30 10.55
C SER A 95 -10.98 9.03 10.08
N ILE A 96 -11.15 10.18 9.43
CA ILE A 96 -10.04 11.04 9.00
C ILE A 96 -10.02 12.27 9.91
N PRO A 97 -9.11 12.35 10.90
CA PRO A 97 -8.98 13.54 11.72
C PRO A 97 -8.40 14.68 10.88
N ILE A 98 -8.93 15.88 11.09
CA ILE A 98 -8.50 17.10 10.42
C ILE A 98 -8.16 18.12 11.50
N TYR A 99 -6.94 18.67 11.45
CA TYR A 99 -6.53 19.70 12.40
C TYR A 99 -7.20 21.05 12.10
N ARG A 100 -7.67 21.73 13.15
CA ARG A 100 -8.24 23.08 13.05
C ARG A 100 -7.83 23.93 14.25
N SER A 101 -7.36 25.13 13.97
CA SER A 101 -7.03 26.19 14.93
C SER A 101 -7.51 27.55 14.38
N SER A 102 -7.29 28.64 15.12
CA SER A 102 -7.75 29.98 14.72
C SER A 102 -7.19 30.44 13.37
N ASN A 103 -5.94 30.11 13.07
CA ASN A 103 -5.21 30.63 11.90
C ASN A 103 -4.70 29.53 10.95
N LEU A 104 -4.91 28.26 11.30
CA LEU A 104 -4.47 27.10 10.51
C LEU A 104 -5.57 26.05 10.51
N GLU A 105 -5.96 25.59 9.33
CA GLU A 105 -6.94 24.53 9.12
C GLU A 105 -6.38 23.57 8.07
N GLU A 106 -6.38 22.28 8.38
CA GLU A 106 -6.19 21.24 7.39
C GLU A 106 -7.49 21.08 6.60
N GLN A 107 -7.36 20.73 5.32
CA GLN A 107 -8.50 20.54 4.45
C GLN A 107 -8.43 19.17 3.78
N LEU A 108 -9.58 18.48 3.72
CA LEU A 108 -9.70 17.26 2.94
C LEU A 108 -9.84 17.63 1.45
N GLY A 109 -8.74 17.53 0.71
CA GLY A 109 -8.71 17.91 -0.71
C GLY A 109 -9.51 16.98 -1.62
N SER A 110 -9.17 15.69 -1.65
CA SER A 110 -9.90 14.68 -2.43
C SER A 110 -10.01 13.38 -1.66
N PHE A 111 -11.17 12.73 -1.76
CA PHE A 111 -11.44 11.46 -1.10
C PHE A 111 -12.10 10.49 -2.09
N LYS A 112 -11.61 9.26 -2.13
CA LYS A 112 -12.18 8.16 -2.90
C LYS A 112 -12.11 6.90 -2.06
N ALA A 113 -13.24 6.21 -1.95
CA ALA A 113 -13.36 4.91 -1.31
C ALA A 113 -14.29 4.02 -2.15
N VAL A 114 -14.10 2.71 -2.04
CA VAL A 114 -14.93 1.71 -2.70
C VAL A 114 -14.76 0.39 -1.97
N THR A 115 -15.84 -0.36 -1.83
CA THR A 115 -15.77 -1.74 -1.37
C THR A 115 -15.86 -2.68 -2.57
N TYR A 116 -15.01 -3.70 -2.60
CA TYR A 116 -15.07 -4.75 -3.62
C TYR A 116 -15.46 -6.06 -2.97
N ASN A 117 -16.43 -6.75 -3.56
CA ASN A 117 -16.85 -8.08 -3.17
C ASN A 117 -16.59 -9.06 -4.32
N LEU A 118 -16.29 -10.31 -3.98
CA LEU A 118 -16.20 -11.41 -4.94
C LEU A 118 -17.42 -12.31 -4.75
N LYS A 119 -18.35 -12.27 -5.71
CA LYS A 119 -19.58 -13.07 -5.68
C LYS A 119 -19.67 -13.90 -6.96
N ASP A 120 -19.77 -15.22 -6.81
CA ASP A 120 -19.84 -16.16 -7.94
C ASP A 120 -18.72 -15.96 -8.98
N GLY A 121 -17.51 -15.66 -8.50
CA GLY A 121 -16.34 -15.39 -9.35
C GLY A 121 -16.33 -14.02 -10.04
N LYS A 122 -17.34 -13.17 -9.79
CA LYS A 122 -17.42 -11.81 -10.32
C LYS A 122 -17.13 -10.77 -9.25
N ILE A 123 -16.41 -9.73 -9.64
CA ILE A 123 -16.08 -8.62 -8.76
C ILE A 123 -17.21 -7.58 -8.84
N GLU A 124 -17.86 -7.32 -7.71
CA GLU A 124 -18.90 -6.31 -7.55
C GLU A 124 -18.36 -5.13 -6.72
N LYS A 125 -18.79 -3.92 -7.05
CA LYS A 125 -18.49 -2.70 -6.28
C LYS A 125 -19.71 -2.34 -5.44
N VAL A 126 -19.48 -1.98 -4.18
CA VAL A 126 -20.49 -1.48 -3.24
C VAL A 126 -20.07 -0.11 -2.74
#